data_AF-A0A2V1B604-F1
#
_entry.id   AF-A0A2V1B604-F1
#
_cell.length_a   1.000
_cell.length_b   1.000
_cell.length_c   1.000
_cell.angle_alpha   90.00
_cell.angle_beta   90.00
_cell.angle_gamma   90.00
#
_symmetry.space_group_name_H-M   'P 1'
#
loop_
_entity.id
_entity.type
_entity.pdbx_description
1 polymer ?
#
loop_
_entity_poly.entity_id
_entity_poly.type
_entity_poly.pdbx_seq_one_letter_code
_entity_poly.pdbx_strand_id
1 'polypeptide(L)'
;AESSLWLRYMKWPAQFANRPLEIIAAAARKPALEPFEDYALGAWNGSLQESPVKDEIKIRAMLSLIDQMFQRCHETLDATSHSLRCWINTAPTDGYYPHPLQGLQKKGSKYRYIGLWKRFFCYGFRAWATPRDLRAEIYGLVLNEQQETIMSQI
;
A
#
# COMPACT_ATOMS: atom_id res chain seq x y z
N ALA A 1 9.54 -26.38 6.33
CA ALA A 1 8.90 -25.08 6.58
C ALA A 1 9.98 -24.02 6.69
N GLU A 2 10.01 -23.05 5.78
CA GLU A 2 10.97 -21.95 5.82
C GLU A 2 10.67 -21.06 7.03
N SER A 3 11.47 -21.20 8.10
CA SER A 3 11.36 -20.39 9.31
C SER A 3 12.50 -19.39 9.36
N SER A 4 12.45 -18.38 8.51
CA SER A 4 13.40 -17.26 8.64
C SER A 4 13.19 -16.57 9.98
N LEU A 5 14.28 -16.08 10.60
CA LEU A 5 14.22 -15.33 11.87
C LEU A 5 13.26 -14.13 11.78
N TRP A 6 13.13 -13.56 10.59
CA TRP A 6 12.22 -12.45 10.31
C TRP A 6 10.74 -12.86 10.40
N LEU A 7 10.37 -14.04 9.90
CA LEU A 7 9.00 -14.57 10.05
C LEU A 7 8.64 -14.85 11.51
N ARG A 8 9.62 -15.29 12.32
CA ARG A 8 9.43 -15.48 13.77
C ARG A 8 9.23 -14.15 14.49
N TYR A 9 10.06 -13.14 14.18
CA TYR A 9 9.97 -11.82 14.80
C TYR A 9 8.63 -11.13 14.49
N MET A 10 8.20 -11.18 13.22
CA MET A 10 6.96 -10.56 12.79
C MET A 10 5.69 -11.34 13.19
N LYS A 11 5.85 -12.57 13.69
CA LYS A 11 4.74 -13.47 14.10
C LYS A 11 3.68 -13.67 13.00
N TRP A 12 4.07 -13.55 11.73
CA TRP A 12 3.16 -13.70 10.59
C TRP A 12 2.37 -15.01 10.57
N PRO A 13 2.95 -16.18 10.90
CA PRO A 13 2.17 -17.42 10.94
C PRO A 13 1.01 -17.37 11.92
N ALA A 14 1.19 -16.70 13.08
CA ALA A 14 0.12 -16.53 14.05
C ALA A 14 -0.87 -15.45 13.60
N GLN A 15 -0.38 -14.36 13.01
CA GLN A 15 -1.22 -13.25 12.55
C GLN A 15 -2.15 -13.64 11.40
N PHE A 16 -1.70 -14.50 10.48
CA PHE A 16 -2.49 -14.98 9.34
C PHE A 16 -3.09 -16.37 9.53
N ALA A 17 -2.99 -16.95 10.74
CA ALA A 17 -3.62 -18.22 11.04
C ALA A 17 -5.14 -18.12 10.82
N ASN A 18 -5.71 -19.13 10.14
CA ASN A 18 -7.14 -19.22 9.80
C ASN A 18 -7.68 -18.07 8.95
N ARG A 19 -6.83 -17.38 8.20
CA ARG A 19 -7.26 -16.30 7.28
C ARG A 19 -7.10 -16.71 5.81
N PRO A 20 -7.97 -16.20 4.92
CA PRO A 20 -7.90 -16.52 3.50
C PRO A 20 -6.76 -15.74 2.83
N LEU A 21 -5.56 -16.34 2.82
CA LEU A 21 -4.37 -15.74 2.20
C LEU A 21 -4.58 -15.36 0.72
N GLU A 22 -5.39 -16.13 0.00
CA GLU A 22 -5.74 -15.84 -1.40
C GLU A 22 -6.49 -14.51 -1.53
N ILE A 23 -7.46 -14.25 -0.66
CA ILE A 23 -8.21 -12.98 -0.64
C ILE A 23 -7.30 -11.82 -0.25
N ILE A 24 -6.43 -12.02 0.76
CA ILE A 24 -5.45 -11.00 1.18
C ILE A 24 -4.49 -10.66 0.03
N ALA A 25 -4.00 -11.68 -0.68
CA ALA A 25 -3.12 -11.50 -1.83
C ALA A 25 -3.84 -10.85 -3.02
N ALA A 26 -5.08 -11.24 -3.30
CA ALA A 26 -5.92 -10.64 -4.33
C ALA A 26 -6.23 -9.18 -4.04
N ALA A 27 -6.51 -8.84 -2.78
CA ALA A 27 -6.77 -7.47 -2.34
C ALA A 27 -5.60 -6.53 -2.63
N ALA A 28 -4.36 -7.03 -2.67
CA ALA A 28 -3.18 -6.23 -3.02
C ALA A 28 -2.90 -6.11 -4.53
N ARG A 29 -3.61 -6.83 -5.40
CA ARG A 29 -3.37 -6.79 -6.86
C ARG A 29 -3.82 -5.46 -7.45
N LYS A 30 -3.11 -4.95 -8.45
CA LYS A 30 -3.56 -3.71 -9.11
C LYS A 30 -4.81 -4.00 -9.97
N PRO A 31 -5.77 -3.07 -10.09
CA PRO A 31 -6.90 -3.22 -11.00
C PRO A 31 -6.41 -3.46 -12.43
N ALA A 32 -7.14 -4.28 -13.18
CA ALA A 32 -6.90 -4.49 -14.61
C ALA A 32 -7.19 -3.19 -15.38
N LEU A 33 -6.63 -3.08 -16.60
CA LEU A 33 -6.83 -1.91 -17.48
C LEU A 33 -8.19 -1.95 -18.23
N GLU A 34 -8.80 -3.13 -18.34
CA GLU A 34 -9.98 -3.48 -19.17
C GLU A 34 -10.83 -4.54 -18.43
N PRO A 35 -12.14 -4.70 -18.70
CA PRO A 35 -13.22 -3.73 -18.55
C PRO A 35 -13.68 -3.59 -17.07
N PHE A 36 -14.67 -2.72 -16.85
CA PHE A 36 -15.24 -2.34 -15.56
C PHE A 36 -16.19 -3.41 -15.02
N GLU A 37 -15.64 -4.52 -14.55
CA GLU A 37 -16.37 -5.55 -13.81
C GLU A 37 -16.01 -5.49 -12.32
N ASP A 38 -16.85 -6.14 -11.50
CA ASP A 38 -16.53 -6.36 -10.10
C ASP A 38 -15.26 -7.23 -10.01
N TYR A 39 -14.35 -6.85 -9.12
CA TYR A 39 -13.06 -7.52 -8.99
C TYR A 39 -13.16 -8.68 -7.99
N ALA A 40 -13.13 -9.90 -8.51
CA ALA A 40 -13.18 -11.12 -7.69
C ALA A 40 -11.94 -11.22 -6.78
N LEU A 41 -12.18 -11.22 -5.46
CA LEU A 41 -11.15 -11.41 -4.44
C LEU A 41 -10.97 -12.90 -4.09
N GLY A 42 -12.06 -13.66 -4.13
CA GLY A 42 -12.08 -15.09 -3.81
C GLY A 42 -13.27 -15.49 -2.95
N ALA A 43 -13.36 -16.77 -2.59
CA ALA A 43 -14.45 -17.28 -1.75
C ALA A 43 -14.04 -17.35 -0.27
N TRP A 44 -14.93 -16.91 0.62
CA TRP A 44 -14.79 -17.04 2.07
C TRP A 44 -16.12 -17.44 2.70
N ASN A 45 -16.12 -18.44 3.58
CA ASN A 45 -17.33 -18.94 4.25
C ASN A 45 -18.52 -19.23 3.31
N GLY A 46 -18.23 -19.77 2.11
CA GLY A 46 -19.24 -20.10 1.10
C GLY A 46 -19.80 -18.91 0.31
N SER A 47 -19.32 -17.69 0.58
CA SER A 47 -19.71 -16.46 -0.14
C SER A 47 -18.56 -15.93 -0.98
N LEU A 48 -18.87 -15.50 -2.20
CA LEU A 48 -17.90 -14.84 -3.08
C LEU A 48 -17.66 -13.41 -2.59
N GLN A 49 -16.39 -13.07 -2.37
CA GLN A 49 -15.96 -11.75 -1.98
C GLN A 49 -15.46 -11.02 -3.22
N GLU A 50 -16.02 -9.84 -3.46
CA GLU A 50 -15.73 -9.03 -4.64
C GLU A 50 -15.59 -7.56 -4.25
N SER A 51 -14.72 -6.85 -4.96
CA SER A 51 -14.62 -5.40 -4.85
C SER A 51 -15.47 -4.77 -5.95
N PRO A 52 -16.49 -3.96 -5.61
CA PRO A 52 -17.40 -3.39 -6.60
C PRO A 52 -16.66 -2.53 -7.63
N VAL A 53 -17.15 -2.55 -8.87
CA VAL A 53 -16.61 -1.77 -9.99
C VAL A 53 -16.47 -0.28 -9.66
N LYS A 54 -17.42 0.28 -8.90
CA LYS A 54 -17.40 1.68 -8.46
C LYS A 54 -16.18 1.99 -7.60
N ASP A 55 -15.77 1.06 -6.75
CA ASP A 55 -14.61 1.21 -5.89
C ASP A 55 -13.32 0.95 -6.67
N GLU A 56 -13.31 -0.01 -7.61
CA GLU A 56 -12.17 -0.22 -8.51
C GLU A 56 -11.85 1.00 -9.38
N ILE A 57 -12.88 1.74 -9.84
CA ILE A 57 -12.71 3.01 -10.55
C ILE A 57 -12.01 4.04 -9.66
N LYS A 58 -12.46 4.19 -8.40
CA LYS A 58 -11.83 5.11 -7.42
C LYS A 58 -10.40 4.70 -7.12
N ILE A 59 -10.14 3.40 -6.91
CA ILE A 59 -8.80 2.86 -6.68
C ILE A 59 -7.91 3.19 -7.88
N ARG A 60 -8.37 2.98 -9.12
CA ARG A 60 -7.59 3.31 -10.33
C ARG A 60 -7.24 4.80 -10.39
N ALA A 61 -8.20 5.69 -10.12
CA ALA A 61 -7.94 7.12 -10.06
C ALA A 61 -6.89 7.46 -8.99
N MET A 62 -7.00 6.85 -7.81
CA MET A 62 -6.04 7.03 -6.72
C MET A 62 -4.64 6.52 -7.09
N LEU A 63 -4.51 5.40 -7.81
CA LEU A 63 -3.21 4.91 -8.29
C LEU A 63 -2.53 5.89 -9.25
N SER A 64 -3.31 6.60 -10.09
CA SER A 64 -2.79 7.66 -10.95
C SER A 64 -2.35 8.89 -10.15
N LEU A 65 -3.07 9.24 -9.07
CA LEU A 65 -2.65 10.30 -8.15
C LEU A 65 -1.34 9.94 -7.43
N ILE A 66 -1.17 8.68 -7.04
CA ILE A 66 0.09 8.19 -6.44
C ILE A 66 1.26 8.35 -7.42
N ASP A 67 1.09 8.03 -8.70
CA ASP A 67 2.15 8.28 -9.70
C ASP A 67 2.52 9.76 -9.79
N GLN A 68 1.51 10.63 -9.85
CA GLN A 68 1.71 12.08 -9.91
C GLN A 68 2.40 12.62 -8.64
N MET A 69 2.00 12.13 -7.46
CA MET A 69 2.62 12.48 -6.19
C MET A 69 4.11 12.13 -6.21
N PHE A 70 4.46 10.87 -6.55
CA PHE A 70 5.86 10.47 -6.64
C PHE A 70 6.63 11.28 -7.68
N GLN A 71 6.03 11.55 -8.84
CA GLN A 71 6.65 12.36 -9.88
C GLN A 71 6.96 13.79 -9.38
N ARG A 72 5.99 14.45 -8.73
CA ARG A 72 6.18 15.77 -8.12
C ARG A 72 7.23 15.77 -7.01
N CYS A 73 7.26 14.75 -6.16
CA CYS A 73 8.29 14.61 -5.13
C CYS A 73 9.69 14.52 -5.75
N HIS A 74 9.83 13.78 -6.87
CA HIS A 74 11.08 13.69 -7.60
C HIS A 74 11.49 15.04 -8.21
N GLU A 75 10.57 15.72 -8.90
CA GLU A 75 10.83 17.05 -9.48
C GLU A 75 11.24 18.08 -8.42
N THR A 76 10.57 18.05 -7.26
CA THR A 76 10.90 18.91 -6.12
C THR A 76 12.29 18.62 -5.60
N LEU A 77 12.65 17.34 -5.46
CA LEU A 77 13.98 16.94 -5.01
C LEU A 77 15.06 17.37 -6.01
N ASP A 78 14.80 17.26 -7.31
CA ASP A 78 15.74 17.67 -8.36
C ASP A 78 15.94 19.19 -8.38
N ALA A 79 14.88 19.96 -8.14
CA ALA A 79 14.92 21.43 -8.01
C ALA A 79 15.53 21.92 -6.69
N THR A 80 15.61 21.07 -5.67
CA THR A 80 16.16 21.43 -4.35
C THR A 80 17.67 21.66 -4.44
N SER A 81 18.18 22.71 -3.77
CA SER A 81 19.61 23.03 -3.77
C SER A 81 20.45 21.86 -3.23
N HIS A 82 21.70 21.75 -3.69
CA HIS A 82 22.62 20.71 -3.23
C HIS A 82 22.81 20.74 -1.71
N SER A 83 23.05 21.93 -1.14
CA SER A 83 23.26 22.11 0.29
C SER A 83 22.06 21.64 1.12
N LEU A 84 20.83 21.95 0.68
CA LEU A 84 19.63 21.52 1.38
C LEU A 84 19.42 20.00 1.27
N ARG A 85 19.73 19.40 0.11
CA ARG A 85 19.71 17.94 -0.05
C ARG A 85 20.72 17.22 0.85
N CYS A 86 21.92 17.78 1.04
CA CYS A 86 22.91 17.25 1.98
C CYS A 86 22.42 17.39 3.43
N TRP A 87 21.82 18.53 3.77
CA TRP A 87 21.28 18.78 5.10
C TRP A 87 20.16 17.79 5.46
N ILE A 88 19.17 17.57 4.58
CA ILE A 88 18.09 16.59 4.80
C ILE A 88 18.63 15.16 4.96
N ASN A 89 19.73 14.82 4.27
CA ASN A 89 20.34 13.50 4.34
C ASN A 89 21.27 13.31 5.55
N THR A 90 21.51 14.36 6.32
CA THR A 90 22.38 14.30 7.49
C THR A 90 21.56 13.83 8.70
N ALA A 91 21.88 12.64 9.22
CA ALA A 91 21.17 12.06 10.36
C ALA A 91 21.57 12.65 11.74
N PRO A 92 22.86 12.95 12.01
CA PRO A 92 23.27 13.58 13.27
C PRO A 92 23.03 15.09 13.28
N THR A 93 22.72 15.67 14.45
CA THR A 93 22.53 17.12 14.61
C THR A 93 23.85 17.92 14.65
N ASP A 94 24.98 17.26 14.84
CA ASP A 94 26.31 17.84 15.04
C ASP A 94 27.28 17.63 13.84
N GLY A 95 26.77 17.11 12.72
CA GLY A 95 27.58 16.80 11.54
C GLY A 95 27.09 17.46 10.25
N TYR A 96 27.90 17.34 9.20
CA TYR A 96 27.48 17.60 7.82
C TYR A 96 27.80 16.36 6.99
N TYR A 97 26.78 15.77 6.36
CA TYR A 97 26.98 14.65 5.46
C TYR A 97 27.03 15.15 4.01
N PRO A 98 28.19 15.09 3.32
CA PRO A 98 28.39 15.69 1.99
C PRO A 98 27.78 14.84 0.85
N HIS A 99 26.79 14.01 1.15
CA HIS A 99 26.07 13.23 0.16
C HIS A 99 24.63 13.73 0.09
N PRO A 100 24.22 14.34 -1.03
CA PRO A 100 22.87 14.85 -1.16
C PRO A 100 21.87 13.70 -1.14
N LEU A 101 20.70 13.93 -0.54
CA LEU A 101 19.56 13.04 -0.73
C LEU A 101 19.25 12.95 -2.22
N GLN A 102 19.13 11.72 -2.72
CA GLN A 102 18.86 11.44 -4.12
C GLN A 102 17.66 10.51 -4.25
N GLY A 103 16.92 10.67 -5.34
CA GLY A 103 15.88 9.72 -5.71
C GLY A 103 16.47 8.35 -6.07
N LEU A 104 15.60 7.34 -6.18
CA LEU A 104 15.97 6.03 -6.70
C LEU A 104 16.50 6.15 -8.14
N GLN A 105 17.83 6.04 -8.29
CA GLN A 105 18.53 6.24 -9.57
C GLN A 105 18.21 5.16 -10.62
N LYS A 106 18.00 3.92 -10.18
CA LYS A 106 17.67 2.81 -11.08
C LYS A 106 16.17 2.84 -11.40
N LYS A 107 15.83 3.07 -12.68
CA LYS A 107 14.43 3.07 -13.17
C LYS A 107 13.64 1.82 -12.72
N GLY A 108 14.24 0.64 -12.80
CA GLY A 108 13.61 -0.61 -12.37
C GLY A 108 13.32 -0.66 -10.86
N SER A 109 14.23 -0.14 -10.02
CA SER A 109 14.03 -0.05 -8.57
C SER A 109 12.94 0.97 -8.22
N LYS A 110 12.91 2.12 -8.90
CA LYS A 110 11.84 3.12 -8.74
C LYS A 110 10.47 2.53 -9.08
N TYR A 111 10.34 1.87 -10.25
CA TYR A 111 9.09 1.22 -10.65
C TYR A 111 8.64 0.16 -9.65
N ARG A 112 9.57 -0.68 -9.15
CA ARG A 112 9.25 -1.70 -8.16
C ARG A 112 8.79 -1.09 -6.83
N TYR A 113 9.46 -0.03 -6.37
CA TYR A 113 9.11 0.67 -5.14
C TYR A 113 7.72 1.31 -5.22
N ILE A 114 7.44 2.09 -6.28
CA ILE A 114 6.11 2.67 -6.51
C ILE A 114 5.06 1.56 -6.67
N GLY A 115 5.42 0.46 -7.35
CA GLY A 115 4.56 -0.71 -7.48
C GLY A 115 4.16 -1.33 -6.14
N LEU A 116 5.07 -1.39 -5.16
CA LEU A 116 4.76 -1.86 -3.81
C LEU A 116 3.79 -0.93 -3.10
N TRP A 117 4.00 0.40 -3.19
CA TRP A 117 3.06 1.38 -2.64
C TRP A 117 1.67 1.23 -3.24
N LYS A 118 1.58 1.11 -4.57
CA LYS A 118 0.29 0.90 -5.25
C LYS A 118 -0.43 -0.36 -4.77
N ARG A 119 0.29 -1.46 -4.59
CA ARG A 119 -0.28 -2.71 -4.04
C ARG A 119 -0.77 -2.53 -2.61
N PHE A 120 0.00 -1.82 -1.79
CA PHE A 120 -0.39 -1.49 -0.41
C PHE A 120 -1.68 -0.65 -0.38
N PHE A 121 -1.78 0.39 -1.22
CA PHE A 121 -3.01 1.19 -1.30
C PHE A 121 -4.19 0.38 -1.81
N CYS A 122 -4.02 -0.46 -2.84
CA CYS A 122 -5.07 -1.37 -3.31
C CYS A 122 -5.58 -2.25 -2.16
N TYR A 123 -4.66 -2.86 -1.41
CA TYR A 123 -5.00 -3.67 -0.23
C TYR A 123 -5.78 -2.85 0.80
N GLY A 124 -5.30 -1.67 1.15
CA GLY A 124 -5.93 -0.80 2.14
C GLY A 124 -7.36 -0.40 1.75
N PHE A 125 -7.58 0.05 0.51
CA PHE A 125 -8.90 0.48 0.05
C PHE A 125 -9.89 -0.67 -0.05
N ARG A 126 -9.48 -1.83 -0.59
CA ARG A 126 -10.37 -3.00 -0.69
C ARG A 126 -10.71 -3.60 0.67
N ALA A 127 -9.72 -3.67 1.56
CA ALA A 127 -9.95 -4.13 2.91
C ALA A 127 -10.86 -3.16 3.68
N TRP A 128 -10.73 -1.85 3.45
CA TRP A 128 -11.62 -0.84 4.03
C TRP A 128 -13.07 -0.96 3.51
N ALA A 129 -13.25 -1.11 2.20
CA ALA A 129 -14.56 -1.23 1.57
C ALA A 129 -15.32 -2.51 1.96
N THR A 130 -14.61 -3.50 2.52
CA THR A 130 -15.22 -4.73 3.04
C THR A 130 -16.04 -4.42 4.31
N PRO A 131 -17.25 -5.01 4.48
CA PRO A 131 -18.05 -4.84 5.70
C PRO A 131 -17.26 -5.15 6.97
N ARG A 132 -17.56 -4.43 8.06
CA ARG A 132 -16.78 -4.46 9.31
C ARG A 132 -16.54 -5.87 9.86
N ASP A 133 -17.56 -6.72 9.86
CA ASP A 133 -17.48 -8.09 10.39
C ASP A 133 -16.53 -8.94 9.54
N LEU A 134 -16.75 -8.95 8.23
CA LEU A 134 -15.89 -9.65 7.27
C LEU A 134 -14.47 -9.09 7.25
N ARG A 135 -14.30 -7.78 7.44
CA ARG A 135 -12.99 -7.13 7.49
C ARG A 135 -12.17 -7.58 8.69
N ALA A 136 -12.81 -7.74 9.85
CA ALA A 136 -12.16 -8.27 11.04
C ALA A 136 -11.79 -9.76 10.86
N GLU A 137 -12.64 -10.56 10.22
CA GLU A 137 -12.36 -11.97 9.97
C GLU A 137 -11.24 -12.19 8.93
N ILE A 138 -11.38 -11.56 7.76
CA ILE A 138 -10.50 -11.77 6.61
C ILE A 138 -9.16 -11.07 6.81
N TYR A 139 -9.17 -9.80 7.23
CA TYR A 139 -7.97 -8.96 7.28
C TYR A 139 -7.48 -8.73 8.72
N GLY A 140 -8.29 -9.00 9.74
CA GLY A 140 -7.96 -8.64 11.14
C GLY A 140 -7.88 -7.14 11.37
N LEU A 141 -8.55 -6.35 10.54
CA LEU A 141 -8.55 -4.90 10.63
C LEU A 141 -9.77 -4.45 11.41
N VAL A 142 -9.54 -4.14 12.68
CA VAL A 142 -10.53 -3.50 13.56
C VAL A 142 -10.13 -2.03 13.68
N LEU A 143 -10.92 -1.15 13.08
CA LEU A 143 -10.76 0.28 13.19
C LEU A 143 -11.59 0.80 14.35
N ASN A 144 -11.08 1.81 15.04
CA ASN A 144 -11.83 2.50 16.09
C ASN A 144 -12.85 3.47 15.46
N GLU A 145 -13.82 3.93 16.25
CA GLU A 145 -14.91 4.79 15.74
C GLU A 145 -14.40 6.10 15.10
N GLN A 146 -13.32 6.66 15.64
CA GLN A 146 -12.69 7.87 15.08
C GLN A 146 -12.07 7.62 13.70
N GLN A 147 -11.39 6.48 13.53
CA GLN A 147 -10.80 6.06 12.26
C GLN A 147 -11.89 5.75 11.22
N GLU A 148 -12.99 5.11 11.64
CA GLU A 148 -14.13 4.86 10.75
C GLU A 148 -14.78 6.17 10.27
N THR A 149 -14.88 7.16 11.16
CA THR A 149 -15.39 8.50 10.83
C THR A 149 -14.51 9.19 9.79
N ILE A 150 -13.19 9.19 9.97
CA ILE A 150 -12.25 9.80 9.02
C ILE A 150 -12.35 9.12 7.66
N MET A 151 -12.38 7.79 7.63
CA MET A 151 -12.43 7.04 6.38
C MET A 151 -13.77 7.17 5.63
N SER A 152 -14.86 7.52 6.32
CA SER A 152 -16.16 7.83 5.68
C SER A 152 -16.20 9.18 4.97
N GLN A 153 -15.24 10.07 5.25
CA GLN A 153 -15.14 11.41 4.68
C GLN A 153 -14.22 11.49 3.45
N ILE A 154 -13.55 10.38 3.11
CA ILE A 154 -12.64 10.22 1.98
C ILE A 154 -13.40 9.62 0.79
#